data_AF-A0A482XN71-F1
#
_entry.id   AF-A0A482XN71-F1
#
_cell.length_a   1.000
_cell.length_b   1.000
_cell.length_c   1.000
_cell.angle_alpha   90.00
_cell.angle_beta   90.00
_cell.angle_gamma   90.00
#
_symmetry.space_group_name_H-M   'P 1'
#
loop_
_entity.id
_entity.type
_entity.pdbx_description
1 polymer ?
#
loop_
_entity_poly.entity_id
_entity_poly.type
_entity_poly.pdbx_seq_one_letter_code
_entity_poly.pdbx_strand_id
1 'polypeptide(L)'
;MQLKPKIWFLNFSSNFYSIIKRTVKFKVDKFEEFIKEVHRTQVKFESLVCFLNISALIDVSSGPKATSQGYEVTYFVKELKRIKGSVNTVIGRDNEGSLVVGTVTPNVFGRSEKLHCEFSYGSRQTRTFNVSFYKHFILDTLAELNTSVFQNESDWPNSGYKQIDRGTSIGLGFPFMQNIRHTVQWEGCWRELNMNTRYVSFDVREESGHTLKSAVKHILTVDTRNTPLMPTFGSLLQCTSEIAGLGGNIRFLKNEVLLQHNVEIFPETVIQGSVTGGVMRPLGSQKEIHICDKFCPINAFFFAFGPEFTIVIHY
;
A
#
# COMPACT_ATOMS: atom_id res chain seq x y z
N MET A 1 18.56 39.68 -0.80
CA MET A 1 17.26 40.38 -0.90
C MET A 1 16.23 39.27 -1.02
N GLN A 2 15.38 39.07 -0.01
CA GLN A 2 14.48 37.92 0.04
C GLN A 2 13.43 38.01 -1.07
N LEU A 3 13.37 36.99 -1.92
CA LEU A 3 12.30 36.84 -2.90
C LEU A 3 11.03 36.46 -2.13
N LYS A 4 10.01 37.32 -2.19
CA LYS A 4 8.68 37.05 -1.63
C LYS A 4 7.70 36.84 -2.79
N PRO A 5 7.65 35.63 -3.38
CA PRO A 5 6.77 35.34 -4.49
C PRO A 5 5.30 35.39 -4.04
N LYS A 6 4.42 35.83 -4.93
CA LYS A 6 2.96 35.69 -4.75
C LYS A 6 2.54 34.31 -5.24
N ILE A 7 1.60 33.69 -4.54
CA ILE A 7 1.20 32.30 -4.80
C ILE A 7 -0.30 32.25 -4.99
N TRP A 8 -0.72 31.67 -6.11
CA TRP A 8 -2.12 31.47 -6.45
C TRP A 8 -2.41 30.00 -6.65
N PHE A 9 -3.61 29.60 -6.22
CA PHE A 9 -4.15 28.27 -6.46
C PHE A 9 -5.44 28.45 -7.27
N LEU A 10 -5.49 27.85 -8.45
CA LEU A 10 -6.66 27.87 -9.33
C LEU A 10 -7.39 26.52 -9.26
N ASN A 11 -8.72 26.56 -9.36
CA ASN A 11 -9.63 25.40 -9.26
C ASN A 11 -9.59 24.66 -7.92
N PHE A 12 -9.32 25.38 -6.84
CA PHE A 12 -9.23 24.81 -5.49
C PHE A 12 -10.56 24.96 -4.74
N SER A 13 -11.10 23.86 -4.21
CA SER A 13 -12.25 23.87 -3.30
C SER A 13 -11.83 24.35 -1.91
N SER A 14 -12.72 25.08 -1.23
CA SER A 14 -12.47 25.68 0.09
C SER A 14 -12.00 24.67 1.15
N ASN A 15 -12.38 23.39 1.02
CA ASN A 15 -12.07 22.33 1.96
C ASN A 15 -10.58 22.00 2.09
N PHE A 16 -9.76 22.36 1.10
CA PHE A 16 -8.34 21.98 1.07
C PHE A 16 -7.39 23.10 1.57
N TYR A 17 -7.92 24.26 1.98
CA TYR A 17 -7.11 25.42 2.39
C TYR A 17 -6.12 25.10 3.53
N SER A 18 -6.50 24.19 4.42
CA SER A 18 -5.65 23.75 5.53
C SER A 18 -4.37 23.02 5.07
N ILE A 19 -4.43 22.32 3.94
CA ILE A 19 -3.30 21.62 3.33
C ILE A 19 -2.34 22.65 2.73
N ILE A 20 -2.85 23.61 1.96
CA ILE A 20 -2.03 24.68 1.34
C ILE A 20 -1.18 25.38 2.39
N LYS A 21 -1.81 25.82 3.49
CA LYS A 21 -1.13 26.59 4.54
C LYS A 21 0.00 25.79 5.23
N ARG A 22 -0.08 24.46 5.25
CA ARG A 22 0.95 23.60 5.84
C ARG A 22 2.10 23.33 4.87
N THR A 23 1.79 23.10 3.60
CA THR A 23 2.77 22.72 2.57
C THR A 23 3.59 23.91 2.08
N VAL A 24 2.96 25.09 2.00
CA VAL A 24 3.54 26.27 1.35
C VAL A 24 4.31 27.13 2.36
N LYS A 25 5.64 27.01 2.37
CA LYS A 25 6.55 27.90 3.11
C LYS A 25 7.76 28.26 2.24
N PHE A 26 7.62 29.30 1.43
CA PHE A 26 8.73 29.81 0.62
C PHE A 26 9.52 30.85 1.42
N LYS A 27 10.76 30.52 1.78
CA LYS A 27 11.77 31.48 2.23
C LYS A 27 13.00 31.26 1.36
N VAL A 28 13.11 32.04 0.29
CA VAL A 28 14.14 31.82 -0.71
C VAL A 28 14.76 33.14 -1.15
N ASP A 29 16.09 33.17 -1.27
CA ASP A 29 16.86 34.35 -1.71
C ASP A 29 17.30 34.25 -3.18
N LYS A 30 17.46 33.04 -3.73
CA LYS A 30 17.94 32.79 -5.10
C LYS A 30 16.86 32.16 -5.99
N PHE A 31 16.89 32.50 -7.27
CA PHE A 31 15.93 31.96 -8.26
C PHE A 31 16.04 30.44 -8.46
N GLU A 32 17.27 29.89 -8.43
CA GLU A 32 17.48 28.44 -8.57
C GLU A 32 16.84 27.65 -7.41
N GLU A 33 17.05 28.11 -6.19
CA GLU A 33 16.42 27.54 -4.99
C GLU A 33 14.89 27.67 -5.06
N PHE A 34 14.39 28.75 -5.66
CA PHE A 34 12.95 28.98 -5.79
C PHE A 34 12.31 27.95 -6.74
N ILE A 35 12.92 27.69 -7.90
CA ILE A 35 12.46 26.63 -8.81
C ILE A 35 12.47 25.27 -8.10
N LYS A 36 13.53 24.96 -7.36
CA LYS A 36 13.65 23.71 -6.60
C LYS A 36 12.54 23.59 -5.56
N GLU A 37 12.21 24.66 -4.85
CA GLU A 37 11.11 24.66 -3.87
C GLU A 37 9.73 24.55 -4.53
N VAL A 38 9.51 25.17 -5.69
CA VAL A 38 8.26 25.02 -6.46
C VAL A 38 8.07 23.56 -6.86
N HIS A 39 9.13 22.92 -7.37
CA HIS A 39 9.12 21.51 -7.75
C HIS A 39 8.93 20.59 -6.53
N ARG A 40 9.63 20.83 -5.41
CA ARG A 40 9.41 20.09 -4.15
C ARG A 40 7.98 20.20 -3.65
N THR A 41 7.40 21.39 -3.75
CA THR A 41 6.01 21.64 -3.36
C THR A 41 5.05 20.87 -4.26
N GLN A 42 5.31 20.82 -5.57
CA GLN A 42 4.53 19.99 -6.50
C GLN A 42 4.59 18.51 -6.12
N VAL A 43 5.79 17.96 -5.89
CA VAL A 43 5.96 16.55 -5.47
C VAL A 43 5.24 16.27 -4.14
N LYS A 44 5.27 17.21 -3.19
CA LYS A 44 4.51 17.10 -1.92
C LYS A 44 3.00 17.13 -2.11
N PHE A 45 2.49 17.85 -3.12
CA PHE A 45 1.07 17.84 -3.42
C PHE A 45 0.66 16.55 -4.15
N GLU A 46 1.51 16.04 -5.03
CA GLU A 46 1.31 14.75 -5.71
C GLU A 46 1.24 13.58 -4.71
N SER A 47 2.09 13.61 -3.67
CA SER A 47 2.10 12.58 -2.63
C SER A 47 0.85 12.53 -1.74
N LEU A 48 -0.04 13.53 -1.81
CA LEU A 48 -1.27 13.57 -1.02
C LEU A 48 -2.42 12.74 -1.60
N VAL A 49 -2.27 12.22 -2.83
CA VAL A 49 -3.25 11.30 -3.46
C VAL A 49 -4.71 11.85 -3.46
N CYS A 50 -4.88 13.17 -3.36
CA CYS A 50 -6.18 13.85 -3.40
C CYS A 50 -6.46 14.53 -4.75
N PHE A 51 -5.41 14.69 -5.55
CA PHE A 51 -5.43 15.45 -6.79
C PHE A 51 -5.18 14.50 -7.96
N LEU A 52 -5.89 14.74 -9.05
CA LEU A 52 -5.72 14.01 -10.30
C LEU A 52 -4.48 14.50 -11.06
N ASN A 53 -4.28 15.82 -11.07
CA ASN A 53 -3.14 16.46 -11.73
C ASN A 53 -2.86 17.80 -11.03
N ILE A 54 -1.59 18.15 -10.91
CA ILE A 54 -1.08 19.40 -10.37
C ILE A 54 -0.02 19.90 -11.34
N SER A 55 -0.21 21.09 -11.90
CA SER A 55 0.82 21.78 -12.67
C SER A 55 1.14 23.13 -12.06
N ALA A 56 2.43 23.49 -12.03
CA ALA A 56 2.90 24.77 -11.55
C ALA A 56 3.32 25.65 -12.74
N LEU A 57 2.76 26.86 -12.82
CA LEU A 57 3.16 27.89 -13.75
C LEU A 57 3.92 28.98 -12.97
N ILE A 58 5.12 29.31 -13.42
CA ILE A 58 5.90 30.42 -12.86
C ILE A 58 5.82 31.56 -13.87
N ASP A 59 5.38 32.72 -13.40
CA ASP A 59 5.26 33.92 -14.22
C ASP A 59 5.90 35.13 -13.51
N VAL A 60 6.17 36.20 -14.26
CA VAL A 60 6.63 37.48 -13.73
C VAL A 60 5.42 38.28 -13.27
N SER A 61 5.47 38.82 -12.05
CA SER A 61 4.34 39.56 -11.51
C SER A 61 4.04 40.79 -12.37
N SER A 62 2.86 40.82 -13.00
CA SER A 62 2.43 41.92 -13.86
C SER A 62 1.17 42.58 -13.28
N GLY A 63 1.26 43.86 -12.94
CA GLY A 63 0.11 44.63 -12.42
C GLY A 63 0.51 45.91 -11.68
N PRO A 64 -0.45 46.80 -11.35
CA PRO A 64 -0.19 48.10 -10.71
C PRO A 64 0.38 48.01 -9.28
N LYS A 65 0.36 46.82 -8.66
CA LYS A 65 0.98 46.50 -7.36
C LYS A 65 2.09 45.44 -7.48
N ALA A 66 2.70 45.31 -8.65
CA ALA A 66 3.81 44.38 -8.89
C ALA A 66 5.15 45.02 -8.47
N THR A 67 6.02 44.22 -7.84
CA THR A 67 7.40 44.60 -7.56
C THR A 67 8.23 44.32 -8.81
N SER A 68 9.21 45.17 -9.16
CA SER A 68 10.02 45.03 -10.38
C SER A 68 10.83 43.72 -10.49
N GLN A 69 10.92 42.95 -9.39
CA GLN A 69 11.53 41.61 -9.33
C GLN A 69 10.59 40.57 -8.68
N GLY A 70 9.28 40.77 -8.77
CA GLY A 70 8.29 39.84 -8.23
C GLY A 70 8.05 38.65 -9.17
N TYR A 71 8.12 37.44 -8.63
CA TYR A 71 7.66 36.23 -9.30
C TYR A 71 6.31 35.81 -8.73
N GLU A 72 5.50 35.20 -9.59
CA GLU A 72 4.20 34.65 -9.28
C GLU A 72 4.18 33.16 -9.60
N VAL A 73 3.69 32.34 -8.66
CA VAL A 73 3.51 30.90 -8.89
C VAL A 73 2.04 30.59 -8.84
N THR A 74 1.54 30.04 -9.94
CA THR A 74 0.16 29.61 -10.06
C THR A 74 0.11 28.10 -10.17
N TYR A 75 -0.46 27.44 -9.16
CA TYR A 75 -0.72 26.01 -9.18
C TYR A 75 -2.11 25.74 -9.75
N PHE A 76 -2.16 25.05 -10.89
CA PHE A 76 -3.38 24.50 -11.45
C PHE A 76 -3.61 23.11 -10.87
N VAL A 77 -4.69 22.97 -10.12
CA VAL A 77 -5.00 21.71 -9.44
C VAL A 77 -6.31 21.15 -9.99
N LYS A 78 -6.32 19.87 -10.32
CA LYS A 78 -7.53 19.14 -10.67
C LYS A 78 -7.84 18.14 -9.56
N GLU A 79 -8.88 18.42 -8.78
CA GLU A 79 -9.28 17.58 -7.65
C GLU A 79 -9.90 16.25 -8.09
N LEU A 80 -9.74 15.22 -7.25
CA LEU A 80 -10.50 13.98 -7.40
C LEU A 80 -11.94 14.17 -6.94
N LYS A 81 -12.87 13.42 -7.55
CA LYS A 81 -14.25 13.33 -7.06
C LYS A 81 -14.27 12.84 -5.61
N ARG A 82 -15.17 13.38 -4.78
CA ARG A 82 -15.32 13.04 -3.35
C ARG A 82 -15.58 11.56 -3.09
N ILE A 83 -16.33 10.92 -3.99
CA ILE A 83 -16.66 9.50 -3.91
C ILE A 83 -16.42 8.89 -5.29
N LYS A 84 -15.75 7.75 -5.32
CA LYS A 84 -15.57 6.90 -6.49
C LYS A 84 -16.03 5.50 -6.13
N GLY A 85 -17.03 4.99 -6.83
CA GLY A 85 -17.41 3.58 -6.76
C GLY A 85 -16.73 2.80 -7.89
N SER A 86 -16.35 1.56 -7.61
CA SER A 86 -15.88 0.59 -8.60
C SER A 86 -16.59 -0.74 -8.36
N VAL A 87 -16.95 -1.40 -9.44
CA VAL A 87 -17.46 -2.78 -9.40
C VAL A 87 -16.57 -3.57 -10.34
N ASN A 88 -15.83 -4.53 -9.78
CA ASN A 88 -14.90 -5.37 -10.50
C ASN A 88 -15.37 -6.82 -10.37
N THR A 89 -15.33 -7.56 -11.46
CA THR A 89 -15.54 -9.02 -11.44
C THR A 89 -14.18 -9.67 -11.68
N VAL A 90 -13.75 -10.50 -10.74
CA VAL A 90 -12.47 -11.22 -10.81
C VAL A 90 -12.78 -12.71 -10.93
N ILE A 91 -12.29 -13.35 -11.97
CA ILE A 91 -12.37 -14.81 -12.12
C ILE A 91 -11.01 -15.38 -11.72
N GLY A 92 -10.99 -16.12 -10.61
CA GLY A 92 -9.79 -16.77 -10.11
C GLY A 92 -9.40 -18.02 -10.90
N ARG A 93 -8.19 -18.52 -10.64
CA ARG A 93 -7.64 -19.73 -11.29
C ARG A 93 -8.50 -20.98 -11.08
N ASP A 94 -9.19 -21.07 -9.94
CA ASP A 94 -10.09 -22.18 -9.61
C ASP A 94 -11.48 -22.02 -10.24
N ASN A 95 -11.60 -21.19 -11.29
CA ASN A 95 -12.86 -20.80 -11.93
C ASN A 95 -13.88 -20.19 -10.95
N GLU A 96 -13.38 -19.65 -9.84
CA GLU A 96 -14.21 -18.93 -8.86
C GLU A 96 -14.41 -17.50 -9.36
N GLY A 97 -15.63 -17.19 -9.77
CA GLY A 97 -16.05 -15.81 -10.00
C GLY A 97 -16.25 -15.11 -8.67
N SER A 98 -15.62 -13.95 -8.50
CA SER A 98 -15.80 -13.06 -7.36
C SER A 98 -16.21 -11.67 -7.83
N LEU A 99 -17.17 -11.09 -7.12
CA LEU A 99 -17.65 -9.74 -7.34
C LEU A 99 -17.06 -8.85 -6.25
N VAL A 100 -16.22 -7.90 -6.64
CA VAL A 100 -15.59 -6.91 -5.76
C VAL A 100 -16.26 -5.56 -5.96
N VAL A 101 -16.97 -5.09 -4.95
CA VAL A 101 -17.54 -3.76 -4.88
C VAL A 101 -16.64 -2.90 -4.00
N GLY A 102 -16.05 -1.88 -4.59
CA GLY A 102 -15.15 -0.94 -3.92
C GLY A 102 -15.72 0.46 -3.90
N THR A 103 -15.53 1.19 -2.81
CA THR A 103 -15.79 2.62 -2.71
C THR A 103 -14.57 3.32 -2.14
N VAL A 104 -14.05 4.30 -2.88
CA VAL A 104 -12.92 5.13 -2.47
C VAL A 104 -13.42 6.56 -2.26
N THR A 105 -13.12 7.10 -1.09
CA THR A 105 -13.31 8.52 -0.78
C THR A 105 -11.95 9.13 -0.49
N PRO A 106 -11.31 9.82 -1.48
CA PRO A 106 -9.93 10.28 -1.37
C PRO A 106 -9.74 11.51 -0.47
N ASN A 107 -10.84 12.08 0.05
CA ASN A 107 -10.79 13.23 0.94
C ASN A 107 -12.03 13.29 1.85
N VAL A 108 -11.97 12.64 3.02
CA VAL A 108 -13.09 12.62 3.98
C VAL A 108 -13.19 13.93 4.77
N PHE A 109 -12.09 14.44 5.33
CA PHE A 109 -12.10 15.60 6.23
C PHE A 109 -11.39 16.84 5.66
N GLY A 110 -10.98 16.84 4.40
CA GLY A 110 -10.27 17.98 3.81
C GLY A 110 -8.75 17.97 4.03
N ARG A 111 -8.18 16.91 4.61
CA ARG A 111 -6.77 16.87 5.03
C ARG A 111 -5.99 15.67 4.48
N SER A 112 -6.36 15.18 3.30
CA SER A 112 -5.72 14.01 2.67
C SER A 112 -5.95 12.70 3.42
N GLU A 113 -7.15 12.56 3.98
CA GLU A 113 -7.65 11.28 4.44
C GLU A 113 -8.34 10.52 3.31
N LYS A 114 -7.81 9.34 2.99
CA LYS A 114 -8.42 8.41 2.04
C LYS A 114 -9.10 7.29 2.84
N LEU A 115 -10.41 7.15 2.68
CA LEU A 115 -11.17 6.02 3.19
C LEU A 115 -11.53 5.10 2.02
N HIS A 116 -11.15 3.84 2.16
CA HIS A 116 -11.37 2.76 1.21
C HIS A 116 -12.26 1.71 1.85
N CYS A 117 -13.38 1.40 1.23
CA CYS A 117 -14.28 0.33 1.64
C CYS A 117 -14.38 -0.66 0.50
N GLU A 118 -14.11 -1.93 0.76
CA GLU A 118 -14.13 -3.01 -0.21
C GLU A 118 -14.96 -4.17 0.33
N PHE A 119 -15.86 -4.67 -0.50
CA PHE A 119 -16.67 -5.84 -0.24
C PHE A 119 -16.50 -6.80 -1.41
N SER A 120 -16.03 -8.01 -1.15
CA SER A 120 -15.87 -9.07 -2.13
C SER A 120 -16.78 -10.24 -1.79
N TYR A 121 -17.48 -10.76 -2.80
CA TYR A 121 -18.31 -11.96 -2.70
C TYR A 121 -17.92 -12.95 -3.79
N GLY A 122 -17.43 -14.12 -3.40
CA GLY A 122 -17.08 -15.20 -4.31
C GLY A 122 -18.17 -16.26 -4.46
N SER A 123 -18.15 -16.92 -5.61
CA SER A 123 -19.06 -18.02 -5.95
C SER A 123 -18.95 -19.20 -4.97
N ARG A 124 -17.77 -19.42 -4.36
CA ARG A 124 -17.56 -20.46 -3.33
C ARG A 124 -17.85 -19.97 -1.90
N GLN A 125 -18.73 -19.00 -1.76
CA GLN A 125 -19.08 -18.37 -0.48
C GLN A 125 -17.90 -17.71 0.23
N THR A 126 -16.83 -17.36 -0.50
CA THR A 126 -15.76 -16.52 0.04
C THR A 126 -16.31 -15.10 0.23
N ARG A 127 -16.05 -14.49 1.39
CA ARG A 127 -16.54 -13.15 1.71
C ARG A 127 -15.42 -12.35 2.33
N THR A 128 -15.09 -11.22 1.72
CA THR A 128 -14.08 -10.31 2.23
C THR A 128 -14.71 -8.95 2.43
N PHE A 129 -14.60 -8.42 3.63
CA PHE A 129 -15.00 -7.07 3.96
C PHE A 129 -13.77 -6.34 4.50
N ASN A 130 -13.39 -5.23 3.89
CA ASN A 130 -12.23 -4.45 4.29
C ASN A 130 -12.56 -2.97 4.29
N VAL A 131 -12.38 -2.32 5.43
CA VAL A 131 -12.46 -0.88 5.56
C VAL A 131 -11.08 -0.38 5.99
N SER A 132 -10.43 0.36 5.09
CA SER A 132 -9.09 0.90 5.27
C SER A 132 -9.09 2.42 5.24
N PHE A 133 -8.55 3.03 6.28
CA PHE A 133 -8.32 4.45 6.42
C PHE A 133 -6.82 4.75 6.25
N TYR A 134 -6.51 5.68 5.37
CA TYR A 134 -5.15 6.13 5.08
C TYR A 134 -5.03 7.62 5.37
N LYS A 135 -3.95 7.99 6.03
CA LYS A 135 -3.61 9.38 6.32
C LYS A 135 -2.15 9.64 5.97
N HIS A 136 -1.95 10.51 4.99
CA HIS A 136 -0.62 10.94 4.56
C HIS A 136 -0.23 12.19 5.35
N PHE A 137 0.90 12.14 6.06
CA PHE A 137 1.42 13.26 6.81
C PHE A 137 2.44 14.03 5.99
N ILE A 138 2.22 15.33 5.87
CA ILE A 138 3.16 16.29 5.27
C ILE A 138 4.07 16.82 6.39
N LEU A 139 4.92 15.96 6.93
CA LEU A 139 6.09 16.41 7.71
C LEU A 139 7.31 16.46 6.78
N ASP A 140 8.49 16.76 7.33
CA ASP A 140 9.75 16.72 6.57
C ASP A 140 10.02 15.32 5.98
N THR A 141 9.45 14.27 6.60
CA THR A 141 9.32 12.93 6.02
C THR A 141 7.85 12.65 5.70
N LEU A 142 7.59 12.11 4.50
CA LEU A 142 6.25 11.73 4.03
C LEU A 142 5.80 10.45 4.74
N ALA A 143 5.36 10.56 5.99
CA ALA A 143 4.89 9.41 6.76
C ALA A 143 3.45 9.06 6.38
N GLU A 144 3.15 7.76 6.33
CA GLU A 144 1.83 7.22 5.97
C GLU A 144 1.29 6.43 7.16
N LEU A 145 0.11 6.81 7.66
CA LEU A 145 -0.62 6.00 8.63
C LEU A 145 -1.71 5.23 7.89
N ASN A 146 -1.68 3.91 8.02
CA ASN A 146 -2.75 3.02 7.60
C ASN A 146 -3.47 2.46 8.84
N THR A 147 -4.78 2.33 8.75
CA THR A 147 -5.60 1.68 9.76
C THR A 147 -6.68 0.92 9.03
N SER A 148 -6.77 -0.39 9.24
CA SER A 148 -7.76 -1.22 8.58
C SER A 148 -8.51 -2.07 9.58
N VAL A 149 -9.76 -2.35 9.24
CA VAL A 149 -10.60 -3.35 9.88
C VAL A 149 -11.06 -4.27 8.77
N PHE A 150 -10.82 -5.57 8.95
CA PHE A 150 -11.09 -6.57 7.94
C PHE A 150 -11.82 -7.77 8.52
N GLN A 151 -12.62 -8.39 7.68
CA GLN A 151 -13.19 -9.70 7.90
C GLN A 151 -13.04 -10.52 6.63
N ASN A 152 -12.34 -11.65 6.73
CA ASN A 152 -12.10 -12.55 5.60
C ASN A 152 -12.66 -13.93 5.95
N GLU A 153 -13.56 -14.41 5.11
CA GLU A 153 -14.14 -15.75 5.18
C GLU A 153 -13.60 -16.54 3.99
N SER A 154 -12.79 -17.55 4.28
CA SER A 154 -12.10 -18.39 3.29
C SER A 154 -12.47 -19.85 3.51
N ASP A 155 -12.83 -20.53 2.41
CA ASP A 155 -13.15 -21.95 2.41
C ASP A 155 -12.03 -22.73 1.73
N TRP A 156 -11.52 -23.78 2.40
CA TRP A 156 -10.43 -24.61 1.91
C TRP A 156 -10.94 -26.03 1.63
N PRO A 157 -11.60 -26.26 0.48
CA PRO A 157 -12.29 -27.51 0.16
C PRO A 157 -11.37 -28.74 0.20
N ASN A 158 -10.13 -28.60 -0.30
CA ASN A 158 -9.14 -29.68 -0.32
C ASN A 158 -8.69 -30.11 1.09
N SER A 159 -8.71 -29.18 2.04
CA SER A 159 -8.35 -29.44 3.44
C SER A 159 -9.57 -29.63 4.36
N GLY A 160 -10.78 -29.38 3.85
CA GLY A 160 -12.05 -29.61 4.53
C GLY A 160 -12.37 -28.67 5.69
N TYR A 161 -11.69 -27.52 5.79
CA TYR A 161 -11.92 -26.53 6.85
C TYR A 161 -12.31 -25.17 6.27
N LYS A 162 -13.01 -24.40 7.10
CA LYS A 162 -13.43 -23.03 6.83
C LYS A 162 -12.82 -22.11 7.88
N GLN A 163 -12.24 -21.01 7.43
CA GLN A 163 -11.57 -20.03 8.28
C GLN A 163 -12.28 -18.69 8.19
N ILE A 164 -12.60 -18.11 9.35
CA ILE A 164 -13.15 -16.76 9.46
C ILE A 164 -12.16 -15.93 10.27
N ASP A 165 -11.52 -14.98 9.61
CA ASP A 165 -10.58 -14.05 10.22
C ASP A 165 -11.26 -12.70 10.39
N ARG A 166 -11.25 -12.16 11.61
CA ARG A 166 -11.74 -10.82 11.93
C ARG A 166 -10.63 -10.06 12.61
N GLY A 167 -10.18 -8.97 12.00
CA GLY A 167 -8.99 -8.30 12.49
C GLY A 167 -8.99 -6.81 12.27
N THR A 168 -8.05 -6.20 12.96
CA THR A 168 -7.70 -4.79 12.84
C THR A 168 -6.20 -4.72 12.65
N SER A 169 -5.75 -3.82 11.80
CA SER A 169 -4.34 -3.51 11.69
C SER A 169 -4.11 -2.01 11.67
N ILE A 170 -2.97 -1.61 12.24
CA ILE A 170 -2.52 -0.22 12.30
C ILE A 170 -1.07 -0.22 11.87
N GLY A 171 -0.72 0.60 10.89
CA GLY A 171 0.63 0.63 10.32
C GLY A 171 1.11 2.03 10.06
N LEU A 172 2.40 2.22 10.30
CA LEU A 172 3.13 3.46 10.09
C LEU A 172 4.25 3.19 9.09
N GLY A 173 4.14 3.79 7.91
CA GLY A 173 5.16 3.81 6.87
C GLY A 173 5.97 5.10 6.96
N PHE A 174 7.29 4.98 6.93
CA PHE A 174 8.19 6.12 6.84
C PHE A 174 9.26 5.86 5.75
N PRO A 175 9.37 6.75 4.75
CA PRO A 175 10.47 6.72 3.79
C PRO A 175 11.73 7.21 4.49
N PHE A 176 12.77 6.38 4.53
CA PHE A 176 14.05 6.75 5.13
C PHE A 176 15.01 7.32 4.09
N MET A 177 15.05 6.71 2.90
CA MET A 177 15.77 7.21 1.72
C MET A 177 14.86 7.08 0.50
N GLN A 178 15.27 7.68 -0.62
CA GLN A 178 14.49 7.67 -1.87
C GLN A 178 14.06 6.25 -2.30
N ASN A 179 14.91 5.26 -2.04
CA ASN A 179 14.70 3.88 -2.44
C ASN A 179 14.38 2.96 -1.26
N ILE A 180 14.37 3.45 -0.01
CA ILE A 180 14.23 2.63 1.20
C ILE A 180 13.06 3.12 2.03
N ARG A 181 12.09 2.25 2.22
CA ARG A 181 10.89 2.47 3.02
C ARG A 181 10.83 1.45 4.14
N HIS A 182 10.58 1.93 5.36
CA HIS A 182 10.24 1.07 6.49
C HIS A 182 8.76 1.22 6.79
N THR A 183 8.10 0.09 7.05
CA THR A 183 6.71 0.07 7.52
C THR A 183 6.64 -0.79 8.76
N VAL A 184 6.12 -0.23 9.84
CA VAL A 184 5.84 -0.97 11.08
C VAL A 184 4.34 -1.10 11.19
N GLN A 185 3.84 -2.33 11.23
CA GLN A 185 2.42 -2.64 11.29
C GLN A 185 2.13 -3.52 12.50
N TRP A 186 1.15 -3.15 13.30
CA TRP A 186 0.54 -4.00 14.29
C TRP A 186 -0.75 -4.61 13.74
N GLU A 187 -0.99 -5.88 14.01
CA GLU A 187 -2.17 -6.62 13.61
C GLU A 187 -2.74 -7.40 14.80
N GLY A 188 -4.03 -7.19 15.07
CA GLY A 188 -4.82 -8.00 16.00
C GLY A 188 -5.89 -8.74 15.21
N CYS A 189 -5.82 -10.07 15.19
CA CYS A 189 -6.71 -10.92 14.40
C CYS A 189 -7.32 -12.02 15.29
N TRP A 190 -8.64 -12.04 15.37
CA TRP A 190 -9.41 -13.15 15.92
C TRP A 190 -9.81 -14.07 14.78
N ARG A 191 -9.32 -15.31 14.84
CA ARG A 191 -9.59 -16.35 13.87
C ARG A 191 -10.50 -17.41 14.45
N GLU A 192 -11.40 -17.91 13.63
CA GLU A 192 -12.28 -19.02 13.92
C GLU A 192 -12.08 -20.09 12.85
N LEU A 193 -11.62 -21.26 13.27
CA LEU A 193 -11.42 -22.41 12.40
C LEU A 193 -12.55 -23.42 12.62
N ASN A 194 -13.38 -23.59 11.60
CA ASN A 194 -14.55 -24.46 11.60
C ASN A 194 -14.33 -25.68 10.70
N MET A 195 -14.73 -26.85 11.18
CA MET A 195 -14.70 -28.07 10.38
C MET A 195 -15.91 -28.10 9.44
N ASN A 196 -15.69 -28.23 8.13
CA ASN A 196 -16.77 -28.33 7.15
C ASN A 196 -17.19 -29.79 6.92
N THR A 197 -16.25 -30.73 7.05
CA THR A 197 -16.46 -32.15 6.71
C THR A 197 -16.08 -33.10 7.87
N ARG A 198 -16.75 -34.26 7.97
CA ARG A 198 -16.42 -35.30 8.97
C ARG A 198 -15.10 -36.05 8.71
N TYR A 199 -14.50 -35.90 7.53
CA TYR A 199 -13.27 -36.57 7.10
C TYR A 199 -12.01 -35.70 7.23
N VAL A 200 -12.10 -34.59 7.96
CA VAL A 200 -10.97 -33.65 8.18
C VAL A 200 -9.84 -34.34 8.95
N SER A 201 -8.58 -33.99 8.65
CA SER A 201 -7.38 -34.54 9.29
C SER A 201 -7.35 -34.26 10.80
N PHE A 202 -6.61 -35.08 11.55
CA PHE A 202 -6.52 -34.95 13.02
C PHE A 202 -5.98 -33.57 13.43
N ASP A 203 -4.91 -33.09 12.79
CA ASP A 203 -4.29 -31.78 13.06
C ASP A 203 -5.29 -30.63 12.98
N VAL A 204 -6.16 -30.63 11.95
CA VAL A 204 -7.18 -29.58 11.77
C VAL A 204 -8.28 -29.70 12.82
N ARG A 205 -8.55 -30.90 13.32
CA ARG A 205 -9.52 -31.09 14.42
C ARG A 205 -9.00 -30.56 15.74
N GLU A 206 -7.72 -30.84 16.02
CA GLU A 206 -7.05 -30.38 17.24
C GLU A 206 -6.95 -28.86 17.29
N GLU A 207 -6.68 -28.22 16.15
CA GLU A 207 -6.59 -26.77 16.05
C GLU A 207 -7.93 -26.03 15.86
N SER A 208 -9.05 -26.76 15.85
CA SER A 208 -10.36 -26.14 15.64
C SER A 208 -10.79 -25.26 16.80
N GLY A 209 -11.55 -24.22 16.48
CA GLY A 209 -12.05 -23.25 17.45
C GLY A 209 -11.46 -21.86 17.26
N HIS A 210 -11.39 -21.11 18.35
CA HIS A 210 -11.03 -19.70 18.33
C HIS A 210 -9.56 -19.49 18.69
N THR A 211 -8.84 -18.74 17.85
CA THR A 211 -7.48 -18.30 18.13
C THR A 211 -7.38 -16.79 18.02
N LEU A 212 -6.65 -16.19 18.95
CA LEU A 212 -6.36 -14.76 18.93
C LEU A 212 -4.87 -14.56 18.63
N LYS A 213 -4.60 -13.83 17.55
CA LYS A 213 -3.27 -13.44 17.12
C LYS A 213 -3.07 -11.95 17.36
N SER A 214 -2.00 -11.61 18.08
CA SER A 214 -1.46 -10.24 18.07
C SER A 214 -0.02 -10.28 17.59
N ALA A 215 0.25 -9.59 16.49
CA ALA A 215 1.54 -9.59 15.82
C ALA A 215 2.00 -8.19 15.44
N VAL A 216 3.30 -7.95 15.54
CA VAL A 216 3.97 -6.78 14.98
C VAL A 216 4.80 -7.24 13.80
N LYS A 217 4.61 -6.55 12.68
CA LYS A 217 5.28 -6.74 11.40
C LYS A 217 6.17 -5.54 11.12
N HIS A 218 7.41 -5.79 10.78
CA HIS A 218 8.34 -4.81 10.23
C HIS A 218 8.64 -5.18 8.79
N ILE A 219 8.32 -4.27 7.87
CA ILE A 219 8.51 -4.45 6.44
C ILE A 219 9.54 -3.43 5.98
N LEU A 220 10.69 -3.93 5.54
CA LEU A 220 11.72 -3.15 4.87
C LEU A 220 11.56 -3.36 3.36
N THR A 221 11.26 -2.29 2.63
CA THR A 221 11.16 -2.31 1.17
C THR A 221 12.28 -1.46 0.59
N VAL A 222 13.12 -2.08 -0.22
CA VAL A 222 14.14 -1.42 -1.04
C VAL A 222 13.74 -1.58 -2.50
N ASP A 223 13.31 -0.49 -3.14
CA ASP A 223 12.88 -0.50 -4.54
C ASP A 223 13.82 0.37 -5.38
N THR A 224 14.52 -0.26 -6.32
CA THR A 224 15.41 0.39 -7.30
C THR A 224 14.91 0.25 -8.73
N ARG A 225 13.68 -0.23 -8.91
CA ARG A 225 13.08 -0.42 -10.23
C ARG A 225 12.75 0.93 -10.89
N ASN A 226 12.83 0.97 -12.21
CA ASN A 226 12.48 2.16 -12.98
C ASN A 226 10.98 2.47 -12.95
N THR A 227 10.13 1.45 -13.12
CA THR A 227 8.69 1.56 -12.99
C THR A 227 8.13 0.42 -12.13
N PRO A 228 7.07 0.68 -11.35
CA PRO A 228 6.52 -0.34 -10.45
C PRO A 228 5.64 -1.38 -11.16
N LEU A 229 5.02 -1.02 -12.30
CA LEU A 229 4.06 -1.87 -13.01
C LEU A 229 4.74 -2.81 -14.02
N MET A 230 5.67 -2.31 -14.82
CA MET A 230 6.41 -3.08 -15.82
C MET A 230 7.89 -2.70 -15.77
N PRO A 231 8.64 -3.23 -14.79
CA PRO A 231 10.04 -2.86 -14.60
C PRO A 231 10.89 -3.42 -15.74
N THR A 232 11.70 -2.56 -16.37
CA THR A 232 12.69 -3.01 -17.38
C THR A 232 14.08 -3.23 -16.78
N PHE A 233 14.39 -2.45 -15.73
CA PHE A 233 15.65 -2.54 -14.99
C PHE A 233 15.40 -2.32 -13.50
N GLY A 234 16.23 -2.96 -12.68
CA GLY A 234 16.33 -2.71 -11.25
C GLY A 234 15.83 -3.88 -10.42
N SER A 235 15.86 -3.69 -9.10
CA SER A 235 15.55 -4.74 -8.13
C SER A 235 14.54 -4.28 -7.08
N LEU A 236 13.75 -5.22 -6.58
CA LEU A 236 12.90 -5.04 -5.42
C LEU A 236 13.31 -6.06 -4.36
N LEU A 237 13.77 -5.57 -3.21
CA LEU A 237 14.01 -6.38 -2.03
C LEU A 237 12.99 -6.00 -0.97
N GLN A 238 12.19 -6.96 -0.53
CA GLN A 238 11.25 -6.80 0.57
C GLN A 238 11.55 -7.82 1.66
N CYS A 239 11.97 -7.34 2.83
CA CYS A 239 12.18 -8.16 4.01
C CYS A 239 11.05 -7.88 5.00
N THR A 240 10.31 -8.93 5.36
CA THR A 240 9.20 -8.86 6.31
C THR A 240 9.53 -9.71 7.54
N SER A 241 9.66 -9.06 8.69
CA SER A 241 9.83 -9.72 9.99
C SER A 241 8.55 -9.56 10.80
N GLU A 242 7.90 -10.67 11.13
CA GLU A 242 6.68 -10.72 11.92
C GLU A 242 6.95 -11.43 13.25
N ILE A 243 6.59 -10.78 14.35
CA ILE A 243 6.67 -11.31 15.70
C ILE A 243 5.26 -11.37 16.26
N ALA A 244 4.76 -12.58 16.47
CA ALA A 244 3.49 -12.84 17.15
C ALA A 244 3.75 -13.22 18.61
N GLY A 245 2.90 -12.73 19.52
CA GLY A 245 2.98 -13.08 20.95
C GLY A 245 2.93 -11.89 21.92
N LEU A 246 2.60 -10.69 21.45
CA LEU A 246 2.34 -9.51 22.30
C LEU A 246 1.00 -9.59 23.05
N GLY A 247 0.24 -10.66 22.80
CA GLY A 247 -1.05 -10.99 23.38
C GLY A 247 -1.73 -12.09 22.55
N GLY A 248 -2.60 -12.89 23.18
CA GLY A 248 -3.30 -14.00 22.53
C GLY A 248 -2.60 -15.35 22.63
N ASN A 249 -3.06 -16.30 21.82
CA ASN A 249 -2.78 -17.74 21.98
C ASN A 249 -1.62 -18.21 21.08
N ILE A 250 -1.17 -17.37 20.15
CA ILE A 250 -0.21 -17.70 19.10
C ILE A 250 1.11 -16.96 19.33
N ARG A 251 2.22 -17.69 19.25
CA ARG A 251 3.57 -17.15 19.46
C ARG A 251 4.55 -17.71 18.42
N PHE A 252 5.01 -16.85 17.52
CA PHE A 252 6.00 -17.23 16.50
C PHE A 252 6.81 -16.03 16.04
N LEU A 253 7.96 -16.31 15.44
CA LEU A 253 8.78 -15.37 14.68
C LEU A 253 8.81 -15.88 13.24
N LYS A 254 8.36 -15.05 12.32
CA LYS A 254 8.36 -15.32 10.89
C LYS A 254 9.22 -14.28 10.22
N ASN A 255 10.13 -14.73 9.37
CA ASN A 255 10.92 -13.85 8.51
C ASN A 255 10.69 -14.30 7.08
N GLU A 256 10.34 -13.34 6.22
CA GLU A 256 10.13 -13.55 4.80
C GLU A 256 11.01 -12.57 4.03
N VAL A 257 11.56 -13.04 2.92
CA VAL A 257 12.35 -12.25 1.99
C VAL A 257 11.79 -12.48 0.60
N LEU A 258 11.42 -11.40 -0.07
CA LEU A 258 11.07 -11.37 -1.48
C LEU A 258 12.15 -10.58 -2.20
N LEU A 259 12.79 -11.21 -3.18
CA LEU A 259 13.78 -10.61 -4.06
C LEU A 259 13.29 -10.73 -5.49
N GLN A 260 13.09 -9.59 -6.15
CA GLN A 260 12.83 -9.51 -7.58
C GLN A 260 13.97 -8.75 -8.25
N HIS A 261 14.45 -9.26 -9.38
CA HIS A 261 15.49 -8.64 -10.18
C HIS A 261 15.08 -8.64 -11.66
N ASN A 262 15.17 -7.49 -12.32
CA ASN A 262 14.78 -7.32 -13.72
C ASN A 262 15.96 -6.77 -14.51
N VAL A 263 16.28 -7.41 -15.63
CA VAL A 263 17.38 -7.03 -16.52
C VAL A 263 16.90 -7.12 -17.96
N GLU A 264 17.13 -6.05 -18.71
CA GLU A 264 16.96 -6.00 -20.16
C GLU A 264 18.19 -6.62 -20.84
N ILE A 265 18.00 -7.69 -21.61
CA ILE A 265 19.10 -8.39 -22.31
C ILE A 265 19.19 -7.96 -23.77
N PHE A 266 18.04 -7.76 -24.41
CA PHE A 266 17.90 -7.24 -25.77
C PHE A 266 16.88 -6.11 -25.75
N PRO A 267 16.89 -5.21 -26.75
CA PRO A 267 15.86 -4.19 -26.88
C PRO A 267 14.47 -4.83 -26.76
N GLU A 268 13.64 -4.30 -25.86
CA GLU A 268 12.26 -4.76 -25.61
C GLU A 268 12.13 -6.17 -25.00
N THR A 269 13.23 -6.80 -24.58
CA THR A 269 13.22 -8.12 -23.94
C THR A 269 13.80 -8.04 -22.53
N VAL A 270 12.93 -8.24 -21.53
CA VAL A 270 13.27 -8.15 -20.12
C VAL A 270 13.15 -9.52 -19.47
N ILE A 271 14.23 -9.97 -18.83
CA ILE A 271 14.19 -11.15 -17.96
C ILE A 271 13.92 -10.69 -16.52
N GLN A 272 12.87 -11.26 -15.93
CA GLN A 272 12.51 -11.05 -14.54
C GLN A 272 12.72 -12.34 -13.75
N GLY A 273 13.53 -12.27 -12.70
CA GLY A 273 13.65 -13.31 -11.68
C GLY A 273 12.95 -12.86 -10.41
N SER A 274 12.14 -13.72 -9.79
CA SER A 274 11.57 -13.48 -8.47
C SER A 274 11.79 -14.68 -7.58
N VAL A 275 12.28 -14.45 -6.37
CA VAL A 275 12.53 -15.46 -5.34
C VAL A 275 11.87 -15.01 -4.06
N THR A 276 11.01 -15.86 -3.52
CA THR A 276 10.40 -15.67 -2.20
C THR A 276 10.88 -16.80 -1.30
N GLY A 277 11.40 -16.45 -0.14
CA GLY A 277 11.84 -17.42 0.87
C GLY A 277 11.42 -16.96 2.26
N GLY A 278 11.17 -17.90 3.16
CA GLY A 278 10.80 -17.56 4.51
C GLY A 278 11.14 -18.65 5.51
N VAL A 279 11.39 -18.24 6.75
CA VAL A 279 11.64 -19.11 7.89
C VAL A 279 10.70 -18.72 9.01
N MET A 280 10.01 -19.70 9.57
CA MET A 280 9.17 -19.52 10.75
C MET A 280 9.71 -20.36 11.89
N ARG A 281 9.74 -19.77 13.09
CA ARG A 281 10.13 -20.44 14.33
C ARG A 281 9.05 -20.18 15.39
N PRO A 282 8.53 -21.21 16.07
CA PRO A 282 7.65 -20.99 17.21
C PRO A 282 8.44 -20.34 18.36
N LEU A 283 7.78 -19.51 19.17
CA LEU A 283 8.39 -18.93 20.38
C LEU A 283 7.71 -19.45 21.65
N GLY A 284 8.52 -19.88 22.61
CA GLY A 284 8.07 -20.32 23.94
C GLY A 284 7.83 -21.83 24.05
N SER A 285 6.96 -22.23 24.98
CA SER A 285 6.67 -23.65 25.30
C SER A 285 5.73 -24.34 24.29
N GLN A 286 5.12 -23.58 23.38
CA GLN A 286 4.36 -24.15 22.27
C GLN A 286 5.34 -24.61 21.19
N LYS A 287 5.39 -25.93 20.95
CA LYS A 287 6.27 -26.52 19.93
C LYS A 287 5.68 -26.46 18.52
N GLU A 288 4.37 -26.25 18.41
CA GLU A 288 3.65 -26.41 17.14
C GLU A 288 3.08 -25.10 16.64
N ILE A 289 3.22 -24.91 15.32
CA ILE A 289 2.72 -23.74 14.59
C ILE A 289 1.34 -24.11 14.07
N HIS A 290 0.37 -23.23 14.34
CA HIS A 290 -0.99 -23.37 13.83
C HIS A 290 -1.01 -23.51 12.30
N ILE A 291 -1.86 -24.38 11.77
CA ILE A 291 -2.06 -24.64 10.35
C ILE A 291 -2.36 -23.36 9.56
N CYS A 292 -3.09 -22.42 10.17
CA CYS A 292 -3.41 -21.12 9.57
C CYS A 292 -2.20 -20.19 9.37
N ASP A 293 -1.10 -20.41 10.11
CA ASP A 293 0.11 -19.60 9.99
C ASP A 293 1.22 -20.31 9.20
N LYS A 294 1.04 -21.59 8.83
CA LYS A 294 2.00 -22.32 7.99
C LYS A 294 2.18 -21.62 6.64
N PHE A 295 3.40 -21.66 6.13
CA PHE A 295 3.70 -21.13 4.80
C PHE A 295 2.93 -21.92 3.74
N CYS A 296 2.12 -21.23 2.94
CA CYS A 296 1.71 -21.72 1.64
C CYS A 296 2.73 -21.18 0.63
N PRO A 297 3.65 -22.00 0.11
CA PRO A 297 4.58 -21.54 -0.91
C PRO A 297 3.80 -21.23 -2.18
N ILE A 298 3.70 -19.94 -2.53
CA ILE A 298 3.34 -19.50 -3.87
C ILE A 298 4.67 -19.17 -4.56
N ASN A 299 5.31 -20.18 -5.12
CA ASN A 299 6.44 -19.94 -6.02
C ASN A 299 5.87 -19.60 -7.41
N ALA A 300 6.24 -18.44 -7.93
CA ALA A 300 5.85 -17.99 -9.26
C ALA A 300 7.10 -17.48 -9.99
N PHE A 301 7.50 -18.17 -11.05
CA PHE A 301 8.44 -17.64 -12.02
C PHE A 301 7.65 -16.88 -13.09
N PHE A 302 8.04 -15.63 -13.34
CA PHE A 302 7.45 -14.80 -14.39
C PHE A 302 8.45 -14.67 -15.54
N PHE A 303 8.12 -15.20 -16.71
CA PHE A 303 8.84 -14.91 -17.95
C PHE A 303 8.02 -13.91 -18.77
N ALA A 304 8.47 -12.66 -18.85
CA ALA A 304 7.87 -11.68 -19.76
C ALA A 304 8.61 -11.72 -21.11
N PHE A 305 7.91 -12.09 -22.18
CA PHE A 305 8.40 -12.01 -23.56
C PHE A 305 7.68 -10.85 -24.27
N GLY A 306 8.30 -9.68 -24.31
CA GLY A 306 7.76 -8.51 -25.01
C GLY A 306 6.47 -7.92 -24.39
N PRO A 307 5.84 -6.93 -25.06
CA PRO A 307 4.70 -6.18 -24.51
C PRO A 307 3.40 -6.99 -24.40
N GLU A 308 3.31 -8.18 -25.02
CA GLU A 308 2.05 -8.94 -25.12
C GLU A 308 2.06 -10.31 -24.41
N PHE A 309 3.21 -10.81 -23.93
CA PHE A 309 3.28 -12.15 -23.31
C PHE A 309 3.95 -12.13 -21.95
N THR A 310 3.19 -12.45 -20.90
CA THR A 310 3.73 -12.83 -19.58
C THR A 310 3.36 -14.28 -19.33
N ILE A 311 4.35 -15.16 -19.30
CA ILE A 311 4.19 -16.56 -18.94
C ILE A 311 4.47 -16.68 -17.45
N VAL A 312 3.46 -17.12 -16.68
CA VAL A 312 3.60 -17.43 -15.26
C VAL A 312 3.77 -18.94 -15.11
N ILE A 313 4.96 -19.39 -14.72
CA ILE A 313 5.24 -20.78 -14.41
C ILE A 313 5.25 -20.92 -12.89
N HIS A 314 4.26 -21.64 -12.36
CA HIS A 314 4.22 -22.05 -10.97
C HIS A 314 4.81 -23.46 -10.84
N TYR A 315 5.73 -23.65 -9.91
CA TYR A 315 6.22 -24.96 -9.47
C TYR A 315 5.61 -25.28 -8.10
#